data_AF-A0A544SQP3-F1
#
_entry.id   AF-A0A544SQP3-F1
#
_cell.length_a   1.000
_cell.length_b   1.000
_cell.length_c   1.000
_cell.angle_alpha   90.00
_cell.angle_beta   90.00
_cell.angle_gamma   90.00
#
_symmetry.space_group_name_H-M   'P 1'
#
loop_
_entity.id
_entity.type
_entity.pdbx_description
1 polymer ?
#
loop_
_entity_poly.entity_id
_entity_poly.type
_entity_poly.pdbx_seq_one_letter_code
_entity_poly.pdbx_strand_id
1 'polypeptide(L)'
;MLIKKRTMNYKYLGLQMLYERLPIDHAMKSIINSKLKAAEAGIIGEATVEDVFEKHDFPFNYNILHDVNLTSNGKFQIDTLFICQYFIVILECKNIVGKLYFENNPPC
;
A
#
# COMPACT_ATOMS: atom_id res chain seq x y z
N MET A 1 -11.04 -4.39 -15.92
CA MET A 1 -12.04 -3.88 -14.96
C MET A 1 -11.51 -3.99 -13.53
N LEU A 2 -11.78 -2.98 -12.71
CA LEU A 2 -11.45 -2.96 -11.28
C LEU A 2 -12.50 -3.77 -10.50
N ILE A 3 -12.09 -4.87 -9.87
CA ILE A 3 -12.98 -5.85 -9.20
C ILE A 3 -13.02 -5.62 -7.68
N LYS A 4 -11.87 -5.33 -7.07
CA LYS A 4 -11.77 -5.04 -5.63
C LYS A 4 -11.06 -3.71 -5.41
N LYS A 5 -11.79 -2.73 -4.87
CA LYS A 5 -11.25 -1.45 -4.41
C LYS A 5 -10.58 -1.59 -3.04
N ARG A 6 -9.71 -0.63 -2.70
CA ARG A 6 -9.15 -0.54 -1.35
C ARG A 6 -10.23 -0.17 -0.34
N THR A 7 -10.03 -0.60 0.90
CA THR A 7 -10.91 -0.25 2.02
C THR A 7 -10.19 0.67 3.01
N MET A 8 -10.93 1.17 3.98
CA MET A 8 -10.43 2.10 4.98
C MET A 8 -9.25 1.51 5.78
N ASN A 9 -8.17 2.26 5.91
CA ASN A 9 -7.00 1.82 6.65
C ASN A 9 -7.17 2.07 8.17
N TYR A 10 -7.67 1.05 8.88
CA TYR A 10 -7.93 1.15 10.33
C TYR A 10 -6.67 1.40 11.17
N LYS A 11 -5.49 0.96 10.70
CA LYS A 11 -4.22 1.23 11.38
C LYS A 11 -3.90 2.73 11.37
N TYR A 12 -4.08 3.39 10.22
CA TYR A 12 -3.93 4.83 10.10
C TYR A 12 -4.91 5.57 11.02
N LEU A 13 -6.19 5.21 10.99
CA LEU A 13 -7.21 5.84 11.86
C LEU A 13 -6.90 5.67 13.34
N GLY A 14 -6.49 4.48 13.76
CA GLY A 14 -6.09 4.21 15.14
C GLY A 14 -4.89 5.05 15.57
N LEU A 15 -3.88 5.19 14.70
CA LEU A 15 -2.72 6.04 14.95
C LEU A 15 -3.09 7.52 15.04
N GLN A 16 -3.98 7.99 14.16
CA GLN A 16 -4.46 9.37 14.14
C GLN A 16 -5.18 9.71 15.45
N MET A 17 -6.16 8.89 15.83
CA MET A 17 -6.90 9.06 17.08
C MET A 17 -5.98 9.01 18.31
N LEU A 18 -5.00 8.11 18.32
CA LEU A 18 -4.04 8.02 19.42
C LEU A 18 -3.17 9.29 19.49
N TYR A 19 -2.68 9.79 18.36
CA TYR A 19 -1.88 11.00 18.30
C TYR A 19 -2.63 12.23 18.83
N GLU A 20 -3.90 12.38 18.44
CA GLU A 20 -4.79 13.46 18.88
C GLU A 20 -5.05 13.43 20.39
N ARG A 21 -5.21 12.23 20.97
CA ARG A 21 -5.51 12.04 22.39
C ARG A 21 -4.30 12.21 23.32
N LEU A 22 -3.08 12.08 22.82
CA LEU A 22 -1.89 12.19 23.66
C LEU A 22 -1.61 13.65 24.05
N PRO A 23 -1.23 13.93 25.32
CA PRO A 23 -0.71 15.23 25.73
C PRO A 23 0.47 15.67 24.88
N ILE A 24 0.65 16.99 24.72
CA ILE A 24 1.68 17.54 23.83
C ILE A 24 3.11 17.17 24.26
N ASP A 25 3.32 17.01 25.55
CA ASP A 25 4.56 16.67 26.24
C ASP A 25 4.72 15.15 26.49
N HIS A 26 3.78 14.33 26.03
CA HIS A 26 3.87 12.89 26.21
C HIS A 26 5.06 12.30 25.46
N ALA A 27 5.92 11.55 26.17
CA ALA A 27 7.18 11.03 25.65
C ALA A 27 7.06 10.23 24.34
N MET A 28 5.93 9.56 24.11
CA MET A 28 5.69 8.76 22.89
C MET A 28 5.06 9.53 21.73
N LYS A 29 4.68 10.80 21.90
CA LYS A 29 3.91 11.55 20.89
C LYS A 29 4.69 11.70 19.58
N SER A 30 6.01 11.91 19.66
CA SER A 30 6.90 11.97 18.49
C SER A 30 6.94 10.64 17.74
N ILE A 31 7.08 9.51 18.45
CA ILE A 31 7.12 8.17 17.87
C ILE A 31 5.80 7.84 17.15
N ILE A 32 4.68 8.18 17.77
CA ILE A 32 3.35 7.94 17.19
C ILE A 32 3.13 8.82 15.96
N ASN A 33 3.58 10.08 15.99
CA ASN A 33 3.56 10.94 14.80
C ASN A 33 4.36 10.34 13.64
N SER A 34 5.56 9.82 13.91
CA SER A 34 6.37 9.16 12.88
C SER A 34 5.68 7.94 12.29
N LYS A 35 5.02 7.12 13.12
CA LYS A 35 4.21 5.97 12.66
C LYS A 35 3.00 6.40 11.85
N LEU A 36 2.32 7.47 12.26
CA LEU A 36 1.17 8.05 11.55
C LEU A 36 1.58 8.50 10.15
N LYS A 37 2.65 9.30 10.04
CA LYS A 37 3.21 9.78 8.77
C LYS A 37 3.65 8.63 7.85
N ALA A 38 4.25 7.58 8.41
CA ALA A 38 4.64 6.41 7.62
C ALA A 38 3.41 5.65 7.08
N ALA A 39 2.35 5.51 7.88
CA ALA A 39 1.10 4.91 7.44
C ALA A 39 0.42 5.75 6.34
N GLU A 40 0.38 7.07 6.52
CA GLU A 40 -0.13 8.02 5.52
C GLU A 40 0.62 7.93 4.19
N ALA A 41 1.96 7.92 4.24
CA ALA A 41 2.79 7.77 3.05
C ALA A 41 2.51 6.45 2.31
N GLY A 42 2.31 5.34 3.04
CA GLY A 42 1.91 4.06 2.46
C GLY A 42 0.58 4.15 1.69
N ILE A 43 -0.44 4.73 2.33
CA ILE A 43 -1.77 4.95 1.72
C ILE A 43 -1.68 5.79 0.45
N ILE A 44 -0.90 6.88 0.47
CA ILE A 44 -0.72 7.75 -0.70
C ILE A 44 -0.05 6.99 -1.85
N GLY A 45 0.97 6.17 -1.56
CA GLY A 45 1.64 5.37 -2.58
C GLY A 45 0.70 4.36 -3.23
N GLU A 46 -0.06 3.64 -2.41
CA GLU A 46 -1.08 2.69 -2.86
C GLU A 46 -2.19 3.36 -3.68
N ALA A 47 -2.68 4.52 -3.26
CA ALA A 47 -3.69 5.29 -3.97
C ALA A 47 -3.18 5.82 -5.32
N THR A 48 -1.90 6.16 -5.42
CA THR A 48 -1.29 6.58 -6.69
C THR A 48 -1.32 5.46 -7.73
N VAL A 49 -1.11 4.21 -7.31
CA VAL A 49 -1.21 3.05 -8.21
C VAL A 49 -2.65 2.77 -8.61
N GLU A 50 -3.60 2.90 -7.69
CA GLU A 50 -5.03 2.78 -7.99
C GLU A 50 -5.48 3.82 -9.03
N ASP A 51 -5.06 5.08 -8.87
CA ASP A 51 -5.35 6.18 -9.81
C ASP A 51 -4.82 5.91 -11.22
N VAL A 52 -3.63 5.30 -11.36
CA VAL A 52 -3.10 4.88 -12.67
C VAL A 52 -4.03 3.88 -13.35
N PHE A 53 -4.55 2.91 -12.61
CA PHE A 53 -5.45 1.90 -13.15
C PHE A 53 -6.88 2.40 -13.39
N GLU A 54 -7.33 3.40 -12.64
CA GLU A 54 -8.62 4.07 -12.91
C GLU A 54 -8.57 4.94 -14.17
N LYS A 55 -7.40 5.53 -14.47
CA LYS A 55 -7.20 6.41 -15.65
C LYS A 55 -6.82 5.67 -16.93
N HIS A 56 -6.49 4.39 -16.86
CA HIS A 56 -6.03 3.61 -18.01
C HIS A 56 -7.00 2.50 -18.38
N ASP A 57 -7.35 2.45 -19.67
CA ASP A 57 -8.12 1.34 -20.23
C ASP A 57 -7.20 0.47 -21.09
N PHE A 58 -7.32 -0.84 -20.95
CA PHE A 58 -6.50 -1.80 -21.67
C PHE A 58 -7.32 -2.43 -22.80
N PRO A 59 -6.74 -2.64 -24.01
CA PRO A 59 -7.46 -3.17 -25.17
C PRO A 59 -7.71 -4.69 -25.10
N PHE A 60 -7.79 -5.26 -23.89
CA PHE A 60 -7.97 -6.68 -23.64
C PHE A 60 -8.70 -6.87 -22.30
N ASN A 61 -9.28 -8.05 -22.07
CA ASN A 61 -9.92 -8.33 -20.79
C ASN A 61 -8.90 -8.41 -19.66
N TYR A 62 -9.14 -7.64 -18.61
CA TYR A 62 -8.29 -7.57 -17.42
C TYR A 62 -9.14 -7.47 -16.15
N ASN A 63 -8.58 -7.93 -15.04
CA ASN A 63 -9.14 -7.79 -13.69
C ASN A 63 -8.08 -7.22 -12.75
N ILE A 64 -8.49 -6.28 -11.92
CA ILE A 64 -7.61 -5.65 -10.93
C ILE A 64 -8.22 -5.84 -9.54
N LEU A 65 -7.40 -6.32 -8.61
CA LEU A 65 -7.78 -6.48 -7.21
C LEU A 65 -6.74 -5.80 -6.33
N HIS A 66 -7.16 -4.80 -5.55
CA HIS A 66 -6.30 -4.18 -4.55
C HIS A 66 -6.45 -4.87 -3.19
N ASP A 67 -5.38 -4.85 -2.38
CA ASP A 67 -5.37 -5.32 -0.99
C ASP A 67 -5.91 -6.77 -0.87
N VAL A 68 -5.29 -7.69 -1.63
CA VAL A 68 -5.71 -9.09 -1.68
C VAL A 68 -5.10 -9.84 -0.51
N ASN A 69 -5.95 -10.28 0.41
CA ASN A 69 -5.55 -11.06 1.58
C ASN A 69 -5.78 -12.54 1.29
N LEU A 70 -4.71 -13.33 1.28
CA LEU A 70 -4.73 -14.76 0.97
C LEU A 70 -4.14 -15.59 2.12
N THR A 71 -4.39 -16.89 2.07
CA THR A 71 -3.81 -17.85 3.00
C THR A 71 -3.29 -19.05 2.24
N SER A 72 -2.05 -19.43 2.53
CA SER A 72 -1.39 -20.64 2.05
C SER A 72 -0.65 -21.28 3.24
N ASN A 73 0.68 -21.38 3.20
CA ASN A 73 1.49 -21.76 4.38
C ASN A 73 1.47 -20.70 5.50
N GLY A 74 0.88 -19.54 5.23
CA GLY A 74 0.64 -18.45 6.17
C GLY A 74 -0.31 -17.42 5.56
N LYS A 75 -0.67 -16.39 6.34
CA LYS A 75 -1.43 -15.23 5.85
C LYS A 75 -0.48 -14.25 5.19
N PHE A 76 -0.84 -13.75 4.01
CA PHE A 76 -0.09 -12.73 3.31
C PHE A 76 -1.03 -11.80 2.56
N GLN A 77 -0.52 -10.60 2.26
CA GLN A 77 -1.22 -9.57 1.50
C GLN A 77 -0.47 -9.34 0.19
N ILE A 78 -1.22 -9.15 -0.88
CA ILE A 78 -0.72 -8.58 -2.14
C ILE A 78 -1.32 -7.19 -2.28
N ASP A 79 -0.49 -6.17 -2.46
CA ASP A 79 -0.97 -4.79 -2.57
C ASP A 79 -1.86 -4.60 -3.79
N THR A 80 -1.43 -5.03 -4.97
CA THR A 80 -2.28 -5.04 -6.17
C THR A 80 -2.01 -6.27 -7.04
N LEU A 81 -3.07 -6.96 -7.43
CA LEU A 81 -3.06 -8.09 -8.34
C LEU A 81 -3.72 -7.69 -9.66
N PHE A 82 -2.95 -7.69 -10.74
CA PHE A 82 -3.43 -7.49 -12.10
C PHE A 82 -3.47 -8.84 -12.83
N ILE A 83 -4.60 -9.17 -13.43
CA ILE A 83 -4.82 -10.44 -14.12
C ILE A 83 -5.34 -10.13 -15.51
N CYS A 84 -4.73 -10.70 -16.54
CA CYS A 84 -5.28 -10.72 -17.89
C CYS A 84 -5.22 -12.14 -18.47
N GLN A 85 -5.72 -12.33 -19.68
CA GLN A 85 -5.71 -13.64 -20.34
C GLN A 85 -4.31 -14.20 -20.66
N TYR A 86 -3.27 -13.38 -20.55
CA TYR A 86 -1.91 -13.75 -20.92
C TYR A 86 -1.00 -13.97 -19.70
N PHE A 87 -1.22 -13.21 -18.62
CA PHE A 87 -0.32 -13.22 -17.46
C PHE A 87 -1.00 -12.67 -16.20
N ILE A 88 -0.30 -12.84 -15.08
CA ILE A 88 -0.61 -12.24 -13.78
C ILE A 88 0.59 -11.38 -13.36
N VAL A 89 0.31 -10.16 -12.89
CA VAL A 89 1.31 -9.27 -12.29
C VAL A 89 0.95 -9.02 -10.83
N ILE A 90 1.93 -9.23 -9.95
CA ILE A 90 1.88 -8.85 -8.55
C ILE A 90 2.67 -7.55 -8.42
N LEU A 91 2.00 -6.51 -7.93
CA LEU A 91 2.61 -5.20 -7.70
C LEU A 91 2.68 -4.94 -6.19
N GLU A 92 3.90 -4.80 -5.68
CA GLU A 92 4.20 -4.34 -4.32
C GLU A 92 4.46 -2.83 -4.37
N CYS A 93 3.78 -2.06 -3.53
CA CYS A 93 3.88 -0.60 -3.53
C CYS A 93 4.85 -0.12 -2.44
N LYS A 94 5.89 0.63 -2.81
CA LYS A 94 6.79 1.29 -1.86
C LYS A 94 6.82 2.79 -2.14
N ASN A 95 6.28 3.58 -1.22
CA ASN A 95 6.41 5.03 -1.26
C ASN A 95 7.67 5.44 -0.48
N ILE A 96 8.76 5.71 -1.19
CA ILE A 96 10.07 6.00 -0.60
C ILE A 96 10.43 7.46 -0.85
N VAL A 97 10.68 8.20 0.23
CA VAL A 97 11.22 9.56 0.17
C VAL A 97 12.74 9.47 -0.02
N GLY A 98 13.28 10.25 -0.96
CA GLY A 98 14.72 10.34 -1.20
C GLY A 98 15.15 9.66 -2.50
N LYS A 99 16.39 9.19 -2.54
CA LYS A 99 16.98 8.56 -3.73
C LYS A 99 16.99 7.04 -3.57
N LEU A 100 16.59 6.34 -4.63
CA LEU A 100 16.75 4.90 -4.73
C LEU A 100 18.11 4.59 -5.34
N TYR A 101 18.80 3.61 -4.74
CA TYR A 101 20.00 3.01 -5.29
C TYR A 101 19.66 1.56 -5.64
N PHE A 102 19.97 1.17 -6.87
CA PHE A 102 19.73 -0.17 -7.36
C PHE A 102 21.06 -0.87 -7.51
N GLU A 103 21.23 -1.99 -6.81
CA GLU A 103 22.41 -2.83 -6.94
C GLU A 103 22.16 -3.90 -8.00
N ASN A 104 23.12 -4.05 -8.92
CA ASN A 104 23.08 -5.13 -9.88
C ASN A 104 23.56 -6.42 -9.20
N ASN A 105 22.77 -7.49 -9.31
CA ASN A 105 23.02 -8.79 -8.67
C ASN A 105 23.09 -8.71 -7.12
N PRO A 106 22.00 -8.32 -6.45
CA PRO A 106 21.95 -8.31 -4.99
C PRO A 106 22.18 -9.75 -4.45
N PRO A 107 22.86 -9.92 -3.31
CA PRO A 107 23.04 -11.23 -2.70
C PRO A 107 21.68 -11.83 -2.33
N CYS A 108 21.47 -13.10 -2.71
CA CYS A 108 20.31 -13.90 -2.32
C CYS A 108 20.32 -14.22 -0.82
#